data_AF-W9Z442-F1
#
_entry.id   AF-W9Z442-F1
#
_cell.length_a   1.000
_cell.length_b   1.000
_cell.length_c   1.000
_cell.angle_alpha   90.00
_cell.angle_beta   90.00
_cell.angle_gamma   90.00
#
_symmetry.space_group_name_H-M   'P 1'
#
loop_
_entity.id
_entity.type
_entity.pdbx_description
1 polymer ?
#
loop_
_entity_poly.entity_id
_entity_poly.type
_entity_poly.pdbx_seq_one_letter_code
_entity_poly.pdbx_strand_id
1 'polypeptide(L)'
;MESPSSPRNINPLHQLYGSRRTLRWIIFLAVAALVTLYITGQSYNTVTPTSTSRPFKSSTKAKYISPAQLMERPISKDLQTIPRLFHQSWTSTDLPDKFEEWSDSCRKAHGNWEWVLWTDEDNENLVQRHFPYLLQTYQSLPGAILKADLARNLYMYMFGGVYADLDVECLRPTDELFKEFNVTTVSHAKPRPVSTHDMQKSGRKAFFGRMGTDTSFENSIPNAWMASTPGHPFFLLVVESVVRGLLDGSSAGKSPEAVTGPVKLFDMINEYSAPESIYAGENLDKHVAKNPTAKQFTPRRGLGHSIEVLPFRYIFPYSWHRDGEAFREVCWATQKTFDAERCKLLLATDHWPSYAITYWSHTWAGEGHDESNVQQLENE
;
A
#
# COMPACT_ATOMS: atom_id res chain seq x y z
N MET A 1 -20.50 -19.14 -89.60
CA MET A 1 -21.60 -18.17 -89.78
C MET A 1 -21.31 -16.97 -88.89
N GLU A 2 -21.46 -15.79 -89.47
CA GLU A 2 -20.98 -14.47 -89.00
C GLU A 2 -21.59 -13.96 -87.68
N SER A 3 -20.90 -12.98 -87.07
CA SER A 3 -21.38 -12.01 -86.06
C SER A 3 -22.32 -10.95 -86.71
N PRO A 4 -22.83 -9.88 -86.05
CA PRO A 4 -23.48 -9.68 -84.74
C PRO A 4 -24.81 -8.85 -84.85
N SER A 5 -25.51 -8.57 -83.74
CA SER A 5 -26.13 -7.24 -83.50
C SER A 5 -26.45 -7.00 -82.00
N SER A 6 -26.23 -5.77 -81.55
CA SER A 6 -26.29 -5.24 -80.17
C SER A 6 -27.43 -4.17 -80.07
N PRO A 7 -27.62 -3.40 -78.99
CA PRO A 7 -28.17 -3.70 -77.65
C PRO A 7 -29.43 -2.86 -77.30
N ARG A 8 -30.06 -3.09 -76.14
CA ARG A 8 -30.82 -2.03 -75.42
C ARG A 8 -30.54 -2.03 -73.92
N ASN A 9 -29.91 -0.94 -73.48
CA ASN A 9 -29.69 -0.46 -72.11
C ASN A 9 -31.00 0.04 -71.48
N ILE A 10 -31.33 -0.37 -70.25
CA ILE A 10 -31.99 0.43 -69.18
C ILE A 10 -31.59 -0.21 -67.82
N ASN A 11 -30.51 0.20 -67.15
CA ASN A 11 -30.30 1.32 -66.20
C ASN A 11 -30.25 0.85 -64.72
N PRO A 12 -29.06 0.71 -64.10
CA PRO A 12 -28.86 0.17 -62.74
C PRO A 12 -29.04 1.19 -61.60
N LEU A 13 -29.81 2.26 -61.81
CA LEU A 13 -29.96 3.35 -60.82
C LEU A 13 -31.11 3.17 -59.82
N HIS A 14 -31.78 2.00 -59.78
CA HIS A 14 -32.85 1.74 -58.81
C HIS A 14 -32.41 0.98 -57.54
N GLN A 15 -31.12 0.63 -57.41
CA GLN A 15 -30.58 -0.05 -56.22
C GLN A 15 -29.87 0.87 -55.21
N LEU A 16 -29.83 2.18 -55.45
CA LEU A 16 -29.17 3.15 -54.55
C LEU A 16 -30.10 3.89 -53.60
N TYR A 17 -31.42 3.64 -53.64
CA TYR A 17 -32.37 4.34 -52.76
C TYR A 17 -32.48 3.77 -51.34
N GLY A 18 -31.97 2.55 -51.09
CA GLY A 18 -31.82 1.98 -49.76
C GLY A 18 -30.58 2.49 -49.00
N SER A 19 -29.64 3.14 -49.69
CA SER A 19 -28.32 3.51 -49.15
C SER A 19 -28.35 4.80 -48.31
N ARG A 20 -29.28 5.73 -48.55
CA ARG A 20 -29.26 7.03 -47.84
C ARG A 20 -29.65 6.92 -46.36
N ARG A 21 -30.55 6.00 -45.99
CA ARG A 21 -30.94 5.79 -44.59
C ARG A 21 -29.86 5.02 -43.82
N THR A 22 -29.29 3.97 -44.41
CA THR A 22 -28.15 3.24 -43.84
C THR A 22 -26.91 4.09 -43.76
N LEU A 23 -26.61 4.91 -44.76
CA LEU A 23 -25.48 5.86 -44.72
C LEU A 23 -25.68 6.91 -43.61
N ARG A 24 -26.90 7.42 -43.42
CA ARG A 24 -27.21 8.33 -42.30
C ARG A 24 -27.05 7.65 -40.93
N TRP A 25 -27.45 6.38 -40.81
CA TRP A 25 -27.25 5.60 -39.58
C TRP A 25 -25.78 5.30 -39.30
N ILE A 26 -24.99 4.96 -40.34
CA ILE A 26 -23.56 4.75 -40.21
C ILE A 26 -22.84 6.04 -39.84
N ILE A 27 -23.20 7.17 -40.46
CA ILE A 27 -22.66 8.49 -40.11
C ILE A 27 -23.04 8.84 -38.67
N PHE A 28 -24.29 8.59 -38.25
CA PHE A 28 -24.73 8.85 -36.89
C PHE A 28 -23.95 8.00 -35.86
N LEU A 29 -23.76 6.70 -36.11
CA LEU A 29 -22.97 5.83 -35.25
C LEU A 29 -21.48 6.22 -35.21
N ALA A 30 -20.91 6.63 -36.35
CA ALA A 30 -19.53 7.12 -36.41
C ALA A 30 -19.36 8.43 -35.64
N VAL A 31 -20.31 9.36 -35.76
CA VAL A 31 -20.31 10.61 -34.99
C VAL A 31 -20.54 10.34 -33.51
N ALA A 32 -21.46 9.43 -33.15
CA ALA A 32 -21.68 9.04 -31.76
C ALA A 32 -20.43 8.36 -31.15
N ALA A 33 -19.73 7.51 -31.91
CA ALA A 33 -18.46 6.92 -31.48
C ALA A 33 -17.35 7.97 -31.33
N LEU A 34 -17.25 8.92 -32.25
CA LEU A 34 -16.29 10.03 -32.17
C LEU A 34 -16.60 10.98 -31.00
N VAL A 35 -17.87 11.27 -30.74
CA VAL A 35 -18.31 12.06 -29.59
C VAL A 35 -18.07 11.29 -28.28
N THR A 36 -18.29 9.98 -28.26
CA THR A 36 -17.98 9.14 -27.10
C THR A 36 -16.47 9.10 -26.86
N LEU A 37 -15.65 8.93 -27.90
CA LEU A 37 -14.19 9.02 -27.83
C LEU A 37 -13.70 10.42 -27.44
N TYR A 38 -14.40 11.47 -27.85
CA TYR A 38 -14.09 12.84 -27.45
C TYR A 38 -14.46 13.10 -25.98
N ILE A 39 -15.61 12.61 -25.50
CA ILE A 39 -16.05 12.76 -24.11
C ILE A 39 -15.21 11.89 -23.16
N THR A 40 -14.91 10.63 -23.54
CA THR A 40 -13.97 9.79 -22.78
C THR A 40 -12.54 10.29 -22.92
N GLY A 41 -12.16 10.82 -24.08
CA GLY A 41 -10.87 11.49 -24.33
C GLY A 41 -10.69 12.78 -23.53
N GLN A 42 -11.75 13.53 -23.24
CA GLN A 42 -11.75 14.68 -22.33
C GLN A 42 -11.73 14.27 -20.86
N SER A 43 -12.15 13.03 -20.55
CA SER A 43 -11.99 12.44 -19.20
C SER A 43 -10.55 11.96 -18.97
N TYR A 44 -9.79 11.73 -20.04
CA TYR A 44 -8.33 11.76 -20.01
C TYR A 44 -7.87 13.21 -20.18
N ASN A 45 -8.11 14.03 -19.16
CA ASN A 45 -7.31 15.24 -19.02
C ASN A 45 -5.85 14.79 -18.99
N THR A 46 -5.17 15.02 -20.10
CA THR A 46 -3.73 14.94 -20.23
C THR A 46 -3.16 15.90 -19.20
N VAL A 47 -2.80 15.37 -18.04
CA VAL A 47 -1.79 15.96 -17.18
C VAL A 47 -0.61 16.18 -18.11
N THR A 48 -0.41 17.43 -18.51
CA THR A 48 0.75 17.82 -19.28
C THR A 48 1.94 17.46 -18.39
N PRO A 49 2.87 16.60 -18.81
CA PRO A 49 4.02 16.27 -18.00
C PRO A 49 4.98 17.46 -18.05
N THR A 50 4.67 18.53 -17.31
CA THR A 50 5.66 19.53 -16.89
C THR A 50 6.42 18.97 -15.69
N SER A 51 7.10 17.85 -15.92
CA SER A 51 8.26 17.45 -15.16
C SER A 51 8.94 16.39 -16.00
N THR A 52 9.97 16.78 -16.75
CA THR A 52 11.11 15.89 -16.90
C THR A 52 11.54 15.52 -15.48
N SER A 53 11.11 14.35 -15.01
CA SER A 53 11.47 13.80 -13.71
C SER A 53 12.97 13.55 -13.74
N ARG A 54 13.75 14.61 -13.43
CA ARG A 54 15.10 14.39 -12.94
C ARG A 54 14.95 13.45 -11.73
N PRO A 55 15.68 12.33 -11.68
CA PRO A 55 15.64 11.45 -10.51
C PRO A 55 15.84 12.33 -9.28
N PHE A 56 14.96 12.19 -8.29
CA PHE A 56 15.05 12.91 -7.03
C PHE A 56 16.33 12.45 -6.32
N LYS A 57 17.45 13.09 -6.65
CA LYS A 57 18.74 12.84 -6.01
C LYS A 57 18.77 13.64 -4.72
N SER A 58 18.10 13.13 -3.68
CA SER A 58 18.46 13.54 -2.34
C SER A 58 19.93 13.19 -2.11
N SER A 59 20.75 14.18 -1.81
CA SER A 59 22.16 13.94 -1.46
C SER A 59 22.32 13.28 -0.08
N THR A 60 21.25 13.26 0.72
CA THR A 60 21.24 12.68 2.07
C THR A 60 20.30 11.48 2.13
N LYS A 61 20.73 10.43 2.85
CA LYS A 61 19.89 9.28 3.21
C LYS A 61 19.13 9.59 4.50
N ALA A 62 17.97 8.94 4.70
CA ALA A 62 17.25 8.96 5.96
C ALA A 62 18.19 8.56 7.11
N LYS A 63 18.14 9.31 8.20
CA LYS A 63 19.04 9.10 9.35
C LYS A 63 18.60 7.85 10.12
N TYR A 64 19.50 6.87 10.30
CA TYR A 64 19.22 5.76 11.20
C TYR A 64 19.03 6.22 12.66
N ILE A 65 18.02 5.67 13.31
CA ILE A 65 17.83 5.70 14.76
C ILE A 65 17.49 4.29 15.23
N SER A 66 18.03 3.86 16.38
CA SER A 66 17.70 2.53 16.89
C SER A 66 16.26 2.48 17.43
N PRO A 67 15.60 1.32 17.42
CA PRO A 67 14.30 1.13 18.07
C PRO A 67 14.30 1.57 19.55
N ALA A 68 15.36 1.26 20.30
CA ALA A 68 15.51 1.71 21.69
C ALA A 68 15.49 3.25 21.81
N GLN A 69 16.24 3.97 20.96
CA GLN A 69 16.25 5.43 20.93
C GLN A 69 14.88 6.00 20.54
N LEU A 70 14.17 5.35 19.61
CA LEU A 70 12.82 5.78 19.23
C LEU A 70 11.83 5.61 20.39
N MET A 71 11.87 4.47 21.09
CA MET A 71 11.00 4.17 22.24
C MET A 71 11.24 5.08 23.45
N GLU A 72 12.42 5.71 23.56
CA GLU A 72 12.72 6.72 24.57
C GLU A 72 12.15 8.10 24.27
N ARG A 73 11.77 8.37 23.02
CA ARG A 73 11.24 9.67 22.63
C ARG A 73 9.80 9.85 23.12
N PRO A 74 9.38 11.10 23.39
CA PRO A 74 7.97 11.38 23.65
C PRO A 74 7.10 11.00 22.45
N ILE A 75 5.99 10.34 22.74
CA ILE A 75 4.97 10.01 21.74
C ILE A 75 4.35 11.30 21.19
N SER A 76 4.17 11.37 19.87
CA SER A 76 3.57 12.53 19.21
C SER A 76 2.15 12.79 19.71
N LYS A 77 1.86 14.06 20.05
CA LYS A 77 0.50 14.53 20.36
C LYS A 77 -0.18 15.20 19.16
N ASP A 78 0.52 15.30 18.04
CA ASP A 78 -0.04 15.68 16.74
C ASP A 78 -0.51 14.40 16.05
N LEU A 79 -1.82 14.20 16.05
CA LEU A 79 -2.49 13.01 15.50
C LEU A 79 -2.97 13.24 14.06
N GLN A 80 -2.67 14.41 13.48
CA GLN A 80 -3.14 14.81 12.14
C GLN A 80 -2.02 14.86 11.10
N THR A 81 -0.77 14.73 11.54
CA THR A 81 0.39 14.69 10.65
C THR A 81 1.06 13.34 10.72
N ILE A 82 1.70 12.95 9.61
CA ILE A 82 2.49 11.73 9.54
C ILE A 82 3.93 12.06 9.98
N PRO A 83 4.44 11.43 11.05
CA PRO A 83 5.84 11.59 11.42
C PRO A 83 6.74 11.05 10.31
N ARG A 84 7.82 11.76 10.00
CA ARG A 84 8.84 11.36 9.03
C ARG A 84 9.72 10.23 9.60
N LEU A 85 9.09 9.09 9.83
CA LEU A 85 9.69 7.82 10.26
C LEU A 85 9.42 6.77 9.18
N PHE A 86 10.47 6.07 8.79
CA PHE A 86 10.41 4.94 7.87
C PHE A 86 10.83 3.68 8.61
N HIS A 87 9.89 2.75 8.78
CA HIS A 87 10.03 1.51 9.53
C HIS A 87 10.24 0.35 8.55
N GLN A 88 11.24 -0.48 8.82
CA GLN A 88 11.41 -1.79 8.20
C GLN A 88 11.75 -2.79 9.32
N SER A 89 11.53 -4.08 9.09
CA SER A 89 11.82 -5.10 10.09
C SER A 89 12.54 -6.30 9.48
N TRP A 90 13.45 -6.88 10.26
CA TRP A 90 14.13 -8.13 9.93
C TRP A 90 14.44 -8.89 11.21
N THR A 91 14.95 -10.11 11.10
CA THR A 91 15.34 -10.89 12.30
C THR A 91 16.55 -10.29 13.01
N SER A 92 17.45 -9.63 12.26
CA SER A 92 18.64 -8.97 12.80
C SER A 92 18.94 -7.65 12.09
N THR A 93 20.03 -6.99 12.47
CA THR A 93 20.53 -5.80 11.76
C THR A 93 21.35 -6.12 10.51
N ASP A 94 21.72 -7.37 10.32
CA ASP A 94 22.49 -7.83 9.17
C ASP A 94 21.52 -8.23 8.05
N LEU A 95 21.46 -7.39 7.02
CA LEU A 95 20.55 -7.55 5.88
C LEU A 95 21.26 -8.28 4.73
N PRO A 96 20.57 -9.20 4.02
CA PRO A 96 21.00 -9.67 2.71
C PRO A 96 21.22 -8.52 1.73
N ASP A 97 22.14 -8.69 0.78
CA ASP A 97 22.59 -7.61 -0.12
C ASP A 97 21.44 -6.94 -0.89
N LYS A 98 20.51 -7.73 -1.46
CA LYS A 98 19.33 -7.17 -2.15
C LYS A 98 18.41 -6.38 -1.20
N PHE A 99 18.26 -6.83 0.05
CA PHE A 99 17.48 -6.10 1.06
C PHE A 99 18.16 -4.80 1.48
N GLU A 100 19.48 -4.79 1.62
CA GLU A 100 20.23 -3.56 1.89
C GLU A 100 20.11 -2.58 0.71
N GLU A 101 20.16 -3.06 -0.53
CA GLU A 101 19.96 -2.24 -1.75
C GLU A 101 18.57 -1.60 -1.79
N TRP A 102 17.51 -2.40 -1.64
CA TRP A 102 16.13 -1.90 -1.66
C TRP A 102 15.85 -0.98 -0.45
N SER A 103 16.33 -1.33 0.75
CA SER A 103 16.30 -0.43 1.90
C SER A 103 17.05 0.88 1.62
N ASP A 104 18.18 0.83 0.92
CA ASP A 104 18.93 2.02 0.54
C ASP A 104 18.16 2.93 -0.41
N SER A 105 17.42 2.36 -1.36
CA SER A 105 16.51 3.13 -2.23
C SER A 105 15.50 3.93 -1.40
N CYS A 106 14.91 3.30 -0.38
CA CYS A 106 13.96 3.93 0.54
C CYS A 106 14.60 5.01 1.40
N ARG A 107 15.79 4.76 1.94
CA ARG A 107 16.53 5.77 2.71
C ARG A 107 16.92 6.96 1.84
N LYS A 108 17.34 6.74 0.59
CA LYS A 108 17.66 7.82 -0.37
C LYS A 108 16.42 8.62 -0.76
N ALA A 109 15.28 7.96 -1.03
CA ALA A 109 14.03 8.63 -1.35
C ALA A 109 13.52 9.52 -0.20
N HIS A 110 13.85 9.17 1.04
CA HIS A 110 13.38 9.84 2.26
C HIS A 110 14.51 10.56 3.03
N GLY A 111 15.37 11.30 2.32
CA GLY A 111 16.59 11.88 2.88
C GLY A 111 16.47 12.85 4.06
N ASN A 112 15.28 13.36 4.33
CA ASN A 112 14.95 14.23 5.48
C ASN A 112 14.09 13.51 6.53
N TRP A 113 14.02 12.18 6.49
CA TRP A 113 13.32 11.32 7.45
C TRP A 113 14.33 10.62 8.37
N GLU A 114 13.80 9.92 9.37
CA GLU A 114 14.55 8.94 10.15
C GLU A 114 14.12 7.54 9.75
N TRP A 115 15.07 6.61 9.74
CA TRP A 115 14.87 5.20 9.38
C TRP A 115 15.12 4.31 10.59
N VAL A 116 14.26 3.30 10.75
CA VAL A 116 14.25 2.38 11.90
C VAL A 116 14.17 0.96 11.35
N LEU A 117 15.17 0.14 11.70
CA LEU A 117 15.16 -1.30 11.47
C LEU A 117 14.82 -2.00 12.78
N TRP A 118 13.71 -2.74 12.80
CA TRP A 118 13.22 -3.48 13.97
C TRP A 118 13.67 -4.93 13.90
N THR A 119 14.37 -5.41 14.94
CA THR A 119 14.67 -6.84 15.13
C THR A 119 13.55 -7.57 15.86
N ASP A 120 13.62 -8.90 15.92
CA ASP A 120 12.70 -9.71 16.75
C ASP A 120 12.78 -9.31 18.23
N GLU A 121 13.99 -9.04 18.74
CA GLU A 121 14.21 -8.56 20.10
C GLU A 121 13.58 -7.17 20.31
N ASP A 122 13.76 -6.26 19.35
CA ASP A 122 13.14 -4.92 19.41
C ASP A 122 11.60 -4.99 19.41
N ASN A 123 11.03 -5.97 18.70
CA ASN A 123 9.58 -6.17 18.65
C ASN A 123 9.03 -6.65 19.99
N GLU A 124 9.72 -7.58 20.65
CA GLU A 124 9.33 -8.01 21.99
C GLU A 124 9.48 -6.87 23.01
N ASN A 125 10.57 -6.10 22.92
CA ASN A 125 10.79 -4.90 23.74
C ASN A 125 9.71 -3.82 23.53
N LEU A 126 9.26 -3.61 22.29
CA LEU A 126 8.15 -2.73 21.97
C LEU A 126 6.87 -3.16 22.70
N VAL A 127 6.54 -4.44 22.63
CA VAL A 127 5.35 -4.99 23.28
C VAL A 127 5.48 -4.87 24.79
N GLN A 128 6.61 -5.25 25.37
CA GLN A 128 6.85 -5.17 26.81
C GLN A 128 6.71 -3.74 27.33
N ARG A 129 7.25 -2.76 26.60
CA ARG A 129 7.29 -1.36 27.03
C ARG A 129 5.96 -0.63 26.82
N HIS A 130 5.31 -0.85 25.69
CA HIS A 130 4.17 -0.03 25.27
C HIS A 130 2.82 -0.75 25.23
N PHE A 131 2.84 -2.09 25.20
CA PHE A 131 1.65 -2.93 25.19
C PHE A 131 1.78 -4.10 26.19
N PRO A 132 2.12 -3.86 27.47
CA PRO A 132 2.43 -4.94 28.42
C PRO A 132 1.27 -5.93 28.62
N TYR A 133 0.02 -5.49 28.42
CA TYR A 133 -1.16 -6.35 28.45
C TYR A 133 -1.20 -7.39 27.31
N LEU A 134 -0.50 -7.12 26.21
CA LEU A 134 -0.43 -7.96 25.01
C LEU A 134 0.73 -8.97 25.07
N LEU A 135 1.71 -8.78 25.98
CA LEU A 135 2.97 -9.53 25.97
C LEU A 135 2.78 -11.04 25.97
N GLN A 136 1.90 -11.56 26.83
CA GLN A 136 1.65 -13.01 26.90
C GLN A 136 1.07 -13.54 25.59
N THR A 137 0.11 -12.82 25.00
CA THR A 137 -0.48 -13.20 23.70
C THR A 137 0.56 -13.13 22.59
N TYR A 138 1.38 -12.09 22.57
CA TYR A 138 2.45 -11.91 21.60
C TYR A 138 3.46 -13.06 21.65
N GLN A 139 3.91 -13.43 22.86
CA GLN A 139 4.84 -14.54 23.06
C GLN A 139 4.24 -15.90 22.67
N SER A 140 2.92 -16.08 22.78
CA SER A 140 2.23 -17.31 22.39
C SER A 140 2.04 -17.51 20.88
N LEU A 141 2.36 -16.52 20.05
CA LEU A 141 2.28 -16.66 18.60
C LEU A 141 3.29 -17.72 18.11
N PRO A 142 2.86 -18.71 17.30
CA PRO A 142 3.67 -19.89 17.00
C PRO A 142 4.81 -19.67 15.99
N GLY A 143 4.96 -18.45 15.43
CA GLY A 143 5.99 -18.18 14.43
C GLY A 143 6.40 -16.71 14.37
N ALA A 144 7.65 -16.46 13.96
CA ALA A 144 8.24 -15.13 13.85
C ALA A 144 7.48 -14.22 12.85
N ILE A 145 6.98 -14.79 11.74
CA ILE A 145 6.16 -14.03 10.79
C ILE A 145 4.87 -13.47 11.42
N LEU A 146 4.19 -14.25 12.28
CA LEU A 146 2.99 -13.77 12.96
C LEU A 146 3.31 -12.62 13.93
N LYS A 147 4.46 -12.72 14.60
CA LYS A 147 4.99 -11.70 15.50
C LYS A 147 5.36 -10.42 14.75
N ALA A 148 6.00 -10.52 13.59
CA ALA A 148 6.35 -9.39 12.73
C ALA A 148 5.09 -8.71 12.14
N ASP A 149 4.13 -9.50 11.65
CA ASP A 149 2.84 -9.04 11.14
C ASP A 149 2.05 -8.26 12.20
N LEU A 150 2.04 -8.75 13.44
CA LEU A 150 1.39 -8.03 14.54
C LEU A 150 2.18 -6.77 14.92
N ALA A 151 3.53 -6.85 14.97
CA ALA A 151 4.38 -5.73 15.37
C ALA A 151 4.27 -4.52 14.42
N ARG A 152 4.14 -4.73 13.11
CA ARG A 152 3.96 -3.60 12.17
C ARG A 152 2.70 -2.77 12.43
N ASN A 153 1.62 -3.39 12.93
CA ASN A 153 0.44 -2.65 13.39
C ASN A 153 0.76 -1.81 14.64
N LEU A 154 1.61 -2.31 15.54
CA LEU A 154 2.03 -1.61 16.75
C LEU A 154 2.92 -0.39 16.43
N TYR A 155 3.82 -0.48 15.43
CA TYR A 155 4.59 0.68 14.98
C TYR A 155 3.67 1.80 14.49
N MET A 156 2.74 1.45 13.60
CA MET A 156 1.80 2.40 12.99
C MET A 156 0.89 3.03 14.05
N TYR A 157 0.45 2.25 15.04
CA TYR A 157 -0.31 2.79 16.16
C TYR A 157 0.52 3.73 17.04
N MET A 158 1.71 3.31 17.46
CA MET A 158 2.51 4.00 18.47
C MET A 158 3.21 5.25 17.91
N PHE A 159 3.80 5.11 16.73
CA PHE A 159 4.70 6.11 16.15
C PHE A 159 4.15 6.72 14.86
N GLY A 160 3.22 6.05 14.17
CA GLY A 160 2.80 6.43 12.83
C GLY A 160 3.95 6.28 11.83
N GLY A 161 3.96 7.11 10.78
CA GLY A 161 5.01 7.09 9.76
C GLY A 161 4.66 6.15 8.61
N VAL A 162 5.68 5.56 8.00
CA VAL A 162 5.57 4.58 6.91
C VAL A 162 6.25 3.29 7.35
N TYR A 163 5.58 2.17 7.18
CA TYR A 163 6.18 0.83 7.22
C TYR A 163 6.27 0.28 5.80
N ALA A 164 7.39 -0.37 5.48
CA ALA A 164 7.56 -1.15 4.26
C ALA A 164 8.39 -2.41 4.55
N ASP A 165 8.10 -3.51 3.87
CA ASP A 165 8.97 -4.69 3.88
C ASP A 165 10.33 -4.38 3.23
N LEU A 166 11.31 -5.26 3.44
CA LEU A 166 12.67 -5.09 2.91
C LEU A 166 12.80 -5.38 1.42
N ASP A 167 11.81 -6.04 0.81
CA ASP A 167 11.73 -6.26 -0.63
C ASP A 167 10.99 -5.15 -1.39
N VAL A 168 10.82 -4.00 -0.76
CA VAL A 168 10.24 -2.79 -1.33
C VAL A 168 11.35 -1.85 -1.81
N GLU A 169 11.36 -1.55 -3.11
CA GLU A 169 12.12 -0.44 -3.68
C GLU A 169 11.26 0.85 -3.65
N CYS A 170 11.79 1.92 -3.08
CA CYS A 170 11.13 3.22 -3.10
C CYS A 170 11.58 4.04 -4.31
N LEU A 171 10.61 4.45 -5.11
CA LEU A 171 10.83 5.16 -6.36
C LEU A 171 10.77 6.69 -6.16
N ARG A 172 9.99 7.16 -5.19
CA ARG A 172 9.74 8.60 -4.93
C ARG A 172 9.48 8.86 -3.44
N PRO A 173 9.68 10.10 -2.95
CA PRO A 173 9.32 10.46 -1.58
C PRO A 173 7.82 10.29 -1.34
N THR A 174 7.43 9.56 -0.28
CA THR A 174 6.02 9.36 0.09
C THR A 174 5.36 10.65 0.60
N ASP A 175 6.12 11.69 0.97
CA ASP A 175 5.55 13.01 1.30
C ASP A 175 4.63 13.56 0.20
N GLU A 176 4.94 13.27 -1.07
CA GLU A 176 4.14 13.71 -2.22
C GLU A 176 2.79 13.00 -2.27
N LEU A 177 2.77 11.69 -1.99
CA LEU A 177 1.54 10.92 -1.85
C LEU A 177 0.60 11.53 -0.81
N PHE A 178 1.11 11.83 0.39
CA PHE A 178 0.26 12.32 1.48
C PHE A 178 -0.37 13.69 1.19
N LYS A 179 0.32 14.54 0.41
CA LYS A 179 -0.23 15.83 -0.02
C LYS A 179 -1.49 15.67 -0.87
N GLU A 180 -1.58 14.62 -1.70
CA GLU A 180 -2.80 14.32 -2.49
C GLU A 180 -4.02 14.10 -1.59
N PHE A 181 -3.80 13.64 -0.35
CA PHE A 181 -4.85 13.36 0.64
C PHE A 181 -4.96 14.44 1.72
N ASN A 182 -4.37 15.62 1.50
CA ASN A 182 -4.31 16.77 2.43
C ASN A 182 -3.67 16.44 3.80
N VAL A 183 -2.73 15.50 3.82
CA VAL A 183 -1.97 15.15 5.02
C VAL A 183 -0.55 15.70 4.90
N THR A 184 -0.08 16.37 5.95
CA THR A 184 1.29 16.91 6.00
C THR A 184 2.19 16.02 6.84
N THR A 185 3.49 16.06 6.55
CA THR A 185 4.50 15.33 7.32
C THR A 185 5.21 16.25 8.32
N VAL A 186 5.69 15.68 9.42
CA VAL A 186 6.41 16.41 10.48
C VAL A 186 7.67 15.65 10.90
N SER A 187 8.71 16.35 11.36
CA SER A 187 9.86 15.64 11.95
C SER A 187 9.43 14.97 13.24
N HIS A 188 9.70 13.68 13.40
CA HIS A 188 9.49 13.00 14.67
C HIS A 188 10.41 13.53 15.78
N ALA A 189 11.65 13.92 15.45
CA ALA A 189 12.58 14.55 16.40
C ALA A 189 12.13 15.95 16.88
N LYS A 190 11.21 16.61 16.17
CA LYS A 190 10.67 17.94 16.51
C LYS A 190 9.16 17.95 16.30
N PRO A 191 8.39 17.21 17.13
CA PRO A 191 6.94 17.15 16.97
C PRO A 191 6.36 18.55 17.13
N ARG A 192 5.37 18.89 16.31
CA ARG A 192 4.67 20.18 16.44
C ARG A 192 3.99 20.24 17.81
N PRO A 193 4.00 21.41 18.49
CA PRO A 193 3.08 21.64 19.59
C PRO A 193 1.65 21.36 19.12
N VAL A 194 0.81 20.88 20.02
CA VAL A 194 -0.59 20.58 19.75
C VAL A 194 -1.27 21.77 19.06
N SER A 195 -1.62 21.63 17.77
CA SER A 195 -2.51 22.61 17.13
C SER A 195 -3.94 22.35 17.60
N THR A 196 -4.55 23.38 18.19
CA THR A 196 -5.96 23.39 18.61
C THR A 196 -6.87 24.11 17.61
N HIS A 197 -6.31 24.73 16.58
CA HIS A 197 -7.04 25.69 15.74
C HIS A 197 -7.54 25.15 14.39
N ASP A 198 -7.05 23.99 13.93
CA ASP A 198 -7.43 23.38 12.65
C ASP A 198 -7.65 21.85 12.80
N MET A 199 -8.67 21.46 13.56
CA MET A 199 -9.03 20.04 13.70
C MET A 199 -9.85 19.59 12.49
N GLN A 200 -9.24 18.79 11.62
CA GLN A 200 -9.93 18.17 10.49
C GLN A 200 -10.83 17.04 10.99
N LYS A 201 -12.06 16.98 10.45
CA LYS A 201 -13.05 15.95 10.79
C LYS A 201 -12.55 14.52 10.48
N SER A 202 -11.63 14.37 9.54
CA SER A 202 -10.90 13.12 9.22
C SER A 202 -9.38 13.31 9.43
N GLY A 203 -9.00 13.94 10.53
CA GLY A 203 -7.61 14.31 10.78
C GLY A 203 -6.67 13.11 11.00
N ARG A 204 -7.14 12.02 11.61
CA ARG A 204 -6.34 10.79 11.72
C ARG A 204 -6.45 9.97 10.45
N LYS A 205 -5.34 9.60 9.82
CA LYS A 205 -5.35 8.84 8.56
C LYS A 205 -4.52 7.58 8.64
N ALA A 206 -4.97 6.52 7.99
CA ALA A 206 -4.20 5.32 7.69
C ALA A 206 -4.26 5.02 6.18
N PHE A 207 -3.17 4.52 5.63
CA PHE A 207 -2.99 4.27 4.21
C PHE A 207 -2.52 2.85 3.98
N PHE A 208 -3.10 2.18 2.98
CA PHE A 208 -2.74 0.82 2.58
C PHE A 208 -2.65 0.76 1.06
N GLY A 209 -1.69 0.01 0.52
CA GLY A 209 -1.63 -0.24 -0.92
C GLY A 209 -2.52 -1.42 -1.32
N ARG A 210 -3.20 -1.31 -2.46
CA ARG A 210 -3.87 -2.45 -3.09
C ARG A 210 -2.98 -3.07 -4.17
N MET A 211 -2.99 -4.38 -4.34
CA MET A 211 -2.52 -5.05 -5.55
C MET A 211 -3.65 -5.21 -6.56
N GLY A 212 -3.34 -4.99 -7.83
CA GLY A 212 -4.27 -5.26 -8.91
C GLY A 212 -5.55 -4.42 -8.88
N THR A 213 -6.52 -4.85 -9.70
CA THR A 213 -7.84 -4.21 -9.79
C THR A 213 -8.96 -5.04 -9.15
N ASP A 214 -8.70 -6.30 -8.82
CA ASP A 214 -9.67 -7.17 -8.17
C ASP A 214 -9.78 -6.83 -6.67
N THR A 215 -10.94 -6.30 -6.28
CA THR A 215 -11.21 -5.90 -4.89
C THR A 215 -11.75 -7.04 -4.03
N SER A 216 -12.03 -8.21 -4.62
CA SER A 216 -12.59 -9.37 -3.93
C SER A 216 -11.52 -10.34 -3.42
N PHE A 217 -10.30 -10.21 -3.93
CA PHE A 217 -9.18 -11.03 -3.52
C PHE A 217 -8.70 -10.66 -2.11
N GLU A 218 -8.66 -11.63 -1.20
CA GLU A 218 -8.35 -11.42 0.22
C GLU A 218 -6.91 -10.98 0.49
N ASN A 219 -5.96 -11.28 -0.40
CA ASN A 219 -4.60 -10.73 -0.31
C ASN A 219 -4.41 -9.51 -1.22
N SER A 220 -5.50 -8.90 -1.72
CA SER A 220 -5.42 -7.68 -2.56
C SER A 220 -4.90 -6.48 -1.79
N ILE A 221 -4.79 -6.51 -0.46
CA ILE A 221 -4.19 -5.44 0.34
C ILE A 221 -3.07 -6.05 1.17
N PRO A 222 -1.83 -6.11 0.63
CA PRO A 222 -0.68 -6.55 1.40
C PRO A 222 -0.44 -5.65 2.60
N ASN A 223 -0.07 -6.25 3.73
CA ASN A 223 0.46 -5.53 4.89
C ASN A 223 1.98 -5.25 4.77
N ALA A 224 2.53 -5.41 3.56
CA ALA A 224 3.93 -5.14 3.20
C ALA A 224 4.25 -3.64 3.03
N TRP A 225 3.21 -2.78 2.98
CA TRP A 225 3.36 -1.33 2.99
C TRP A 225 2.16 -0.70 3.67
N MET A 226 2.41 0.16 4.67
CA MET A 226 1.37 0.87 5.41
C MET A 226 1.88 2.25 5.81
N ALA A 227 0.97 3.21 5.98
CA ALA A 227 1.34 4.47 6.60
C ALA A 227 0.23 5.00 7.49
N SER A 228 0.56 5.77 8.52
CA SER A 228 -0.47 6.38 9.35
C SER A 228 -0.01 7.59 10.15
N THR A 229 -1.00 8.36 10.59
CA THR A 229 -0.82 9.23 11.74
C THR A 229 -0.75 8.36 13.01
N PRO A 230 -0.02 8.82 14.06
CA PRO A 230 0.05 8.11 15.32
C PRO A 230 -1.34 8.07 15.99
N GLY A 231 -1.64 6.97 16.69
CA GLY A 231 -2.89 6.78 17.42
C GLY A 231 -4.11 6.50 16.54
N HIS A 232 -3.95 6.15 15.27
CA HIS A 232 -5.07 5.76 14.42
C HIS A 232 -5.74 4.48 14.95
N PRO A 233 -7.04 4.48 15.31
CA PRO A 233 -7.63 3.42 16.13
C PRO A 233 -7.80 2.09 15.38
N PHE A 234 -7.80 2.12 14.05
CA PHE A 234 -7.84 0.91 13.22
C PHE A 234 -6.76 -0.11 13.56
N PHE A 235 -5.53 0.33 13.87
CA PHE A 235 -4.46 -0.62 14.20
C PHE A 235 -4.72 -1.37 15.51
N LEU A 236 -5.39 -0.74 16.50
CA LEU A 236 -5.84 -1.46 17.69
C LEU A 236 -6.98 -2.42 17.39
N LEU A 237 -7.89 -2.07 16.47
CA LEU A 237 -8.95 -2.98 16.04
C LEU A 237 -8.35 -4.27 15.44
N VAL A 238 -7.31 -4.15 14.61
CA VAL A 238 -6.59 -5.33 14.07
C VAL A 238 -6.01 -6.16 15.21
N VAL A 239 -5.27 -5.53 16.13
CA VAL A 239 -4.66 -6.21 17.29
C VAL A 239 -5.71 -6.93 18.15
N GLU A 240 -6.82 -6.28 18.47
CA GLU A 240 -7.90 -6.85 19.29
C GLU A 240 -8.60 -8.02 18.57
N SER A 241 -8.75 -7.95 17.25
CA SER A 241 -9.26 -9.04 16.42
C SER A 241 -8.33 -10.27 16.45
N VAL A 242 -7.01 -10.07 16.38
CA VAL A 242 -6.00 -11.13 16.53
C VAL A 242 -6.08 -11.77 17.92
N VAL A 243 -6.08 -10.95 18.97
CA VAL A 243 -6.16 -11.42 20.36
C VAL A 243 -7.43 -12.25 20.58
N ARG A 244 -8.58 -11.76 20.11
CA ARG A 244 -9.85 -12.49 20.19
C ARG A 244 -9.77 -13.85 19.52
N GLY A 245 -9.25 -13.90 18.29
CA GLY A 245 -9.14 -15.15 17.52
C GLY A 245 -8.21 -16.19 18.15
N LEU A 246 -7.18 -15.74 18.88
CA LEU A 246 -6.31 -16.64 19.64
C LEU A 246 -6.99 -17.15 20.91
N LEU A 247 -7.71 -16.29 21.64
CA LEU A 247 -8.38 -16.64 22.89
C LEU A 247 -9.59 -17.56 22.68
N ASP A 248 -10.35 -17.37 21.61
CA ASP A 248 -11.51 -18.21 21.28
C ASP A 248 -11.17 -19.46 20.45
N GLY A 249 -9.89 -19.61 20.07
CA GLY A 249 -9.38 -20.73 19.28
C GLY A 249 -9.74 -20.67 17.80
N SER A 250 -10.42 -19.63 17.31
CA SER A 250 -10.78 -19.50 15.89
C SER A 250 -9.60 -19.25 14.96
N SER A 251 -8.42 -18.92 15.51
CA SER A 251 -7.15 -18.84 14.78
C SER A 251 -6.44 -20.19 14.64
N ALA A 252 -6.89 -21.24 15.35
CA ALA A 252 -6.24 -22.54 15.29
C ALA A 252 -6.31 -23.15 13.87
N GLY A 253 -5.16 -23.57 13.34
CA GLY A 253 -5.05 -24.18 12.02
C GLY A 253 -5.18 -23.23 10.84
N LYS A 254 -5.28 -21.91 11.07
CA LYS A 254 -5.26 -20.89 10.01
C LYS A 254 -3.84 -20.55 9.59
N SER A 255 -3.69 -20.08 8.35
CA SER A 255 -2.40 -19.61 7.83
C SER A 255 -1.96 -18.29 8.48
N PRO A 256 -0.66 -17.95 8.47
CA PRO A 256 -0.17 -16.66 8.97
C PRO A 256 -0.93 -15.47 8.38
N GLU A 257 -1.25 -15.51 7.09
CA GLU A 257 -1.98 -14.46 6.38
C GLU A 257 -3.36 -14.20 6.98
N ALA A 258 -4.06 -15.26 7.40
CA ALA A 258 -5.40 -15.19 7.99
C ALA A 258 -5.40 -14.86 9.49
N VAL A 259 -4.31 -15.14 10.20
CA VAL A 259 -4.20 -14.84 11.63
C VAL A 259 -3.76 -13.39 11.86
N THR A 260 -2.63 -12.97 11.28
CA THR A 260 -2.02 -11.65 11.49
C THR A 260 -1.69 -10.90 10.21
N GLY A 261 -1.66 -11.61 9.08
CA GLY A 261 -1.14 -11.10 7.82
C GLY A 261 -2.16 -10.38 6.91
N PRO A 262 -1.96 -10.41 5.58
CA PRO A 262 -2.77 -9.64 4.64
C PRO A 262 -4.27 -9.98 4.62
N VAL A 263 -4.66 -11.26 4.78
CA VAL A 263 -6.08 -11.63 4.86
C VAL A 263 -6.73 -11.03 6.10
N LYS A 264 -6.05 -11.07 7.26
CA LYS A 264 -6.53 -10.41 8.48
C LYS A 264 -6.70 -8.91 8.26
N LEU A 265 -5.73 -8.25 7.63
CA LEU A 265 -5.80 -6.83 7.32
C LEU A 265 -7.00 -6.52 6.41
N PHE A 266 -7.17 -7.29 5.34
CA PHE A 266 -8.28 -7.15 4.39
C PHE A 266 -9.65 -7.27 5.07
N ASP A 267 -9.84 -8.31 5.89
CA ASP A 267 -11.07 -8.51 6.66
C ASP A 267 -11.40 -7.29 7.53
N MET A 268 -10.40 -6.76 8.24
CA MET A 268 -10.58 -5.62 9.14
C MET A 268 -10.85 -4.33 8.37
N ILE A 269 -10.21 -4.10 7.21
CA ILE A 269 -10.50 -2.95 6.35
C ILE A 269 -11.95 -3.02 5.84
N ASN A 270 -12.42 -4.20 5.45
CA ASN A 270 -13.81 -4.39 5.00
C ASN A 270 -14.80 -4.19 6.15
N GLU A 271 -14.52 -4.74 7.33
CA GLU A 271 -15.36 -4.53 8.52
C GLU A 271 -15.39 -3.05 8.94
N TYR A 272 -14.25 -2.35 8.89
CA TYR A 272 -14.17 -0.91 9.14
C TYR A 272 -14.98 -0.09 8.13
N SER A 273 -14.93 -0.46 6.84
CA SER A 273 -15.50 0.32 5.74
C SER A 273 -16.97 -0.02 5.46
N ALA A 274 -17.53 -1.05 6.11
CA ALA A 274 -18.91 -1.46 5.89
C ALA A 274 -19.90 -0.34 6.32
N PRO A 275 -20.96 -0.05 5.52
CA PRO A 275 -21.91 1.02 5.83
C PRO A 275 -22.56 0.92 7.22
N GLU A 276 -22.86 -0.30 7.66
CA GLU A 276 -23.48 -0.60 8.95
C GLU A 276 -22.47 -1.18 9.96
N SER A 277 -21.19 -0.85 9.80
CA SER A 277 -20.14 -1.30 10.71
C SER A 277 -20.41 -0.84 12.13
N ILE A 278 -20.26 -1.75 13.10
CA ILE A 278 -20.27 -1.41 14.52
C ILE A 278 -19.11 -0.48 14.90
N TYR A 279 -18.09 -0.35 14.04
CA TYR A 279 -16.94 0.53 14.20
C TYR A 279 -17.07 1.85 13.42
N ALA A 280 -18.24 2.15 12.85
CA ALA A 280 -18.42 3.38 12.08
C ALA A 280 -18.19 4.65 12.94
N GLY A 281 -17.32 5.55 12.45
CA GLY A 281 -17.03 6.83 13.08
C GLY A 281 -16.59 6.71 14.55
N GLU A 282 -17.16 7.52 15.44
CA GLU A 282 -16.79 7.55 16.86
C GLU A 282 -17.02 6.23 17.61
N ASN A 283 -17.75 5.27 17.03
CA ASN A 283 -17.97 3.98 17.68
C ASN A 283 -16.67 3.18 17.79
N LEU A 284 -15.76 3.29 16.80
CA LEU A 284 -14.45 2.66 16.91
C LEU A 284 -13.62 3.27 18.05
N ASP A 285 -13.59 4.60 18.17
CA ASP A 285 -12.92 5.27 19.29
C ASP A 285 -13.47 4.81 20.63
N LYS A 286 -14.80 4.66 20.77
CA LYS A 286 -15.44 4.13 21.98
C LYS A 286 -15.08 2.67 22.24
N HIS A 287 -14.98 1.87 21.19
CA HIS A 287 -14.60 0.46 21.29
C HIS A 287 -13.18 0.33 21.87
N VAL A 288 -12.21 0.99 21.24
CA VAL A 288 -10.80 0.89 21.65
C VAL A 288 -10.46 1.73 22.88
N ALA A 289 -11.35 2.61 23.37
CA ALA A 289 -11.10 3.44 24.56
C ALA A 289 -10.82 2.63 25.83
N LYS A 290 -11.24 1.35 25.88
CA LYS A 290 -10.94 0.44 27.00
C LYS A 290 -9.51 -0.09 26.96
N ASN A 291 -8.86 -0.03 25.80
CA ASN A 291 -7.49 -0.45 25.63
C ASN A 291 -6.55 0.43 26.50
N PRO A 292 -5.68 -0.15 27.35
CA PRO A 292 -4.79 0.64 28.21
C PRO A 292 -3.93 1.65 27.43
N THR A 293 -3.50 1.28 26.23
CA THR A 293 -2.62 2.10 25.39
C THR A 293 -3.38 3.22 24.69
N ALA A 294 -4.71 3.14 24.53
CA ALA A 294 -5.51 4.20 23.90
C ALA A 294 -5.52 5.53 24.66
N LYS A 295 -5.29 5.50 25.98
CA LYS A 295 -5.27 6.69 26.84
C LYS A 295 -4.22 7.73 26.43
N GLN A 296 -3.10 7.31 25.85
CA GLN A 296 -2.04 8.24 25.46
C GLN A 296 -2.39 9.06 24.20
N PHE A 297 -3.33 8.58 23.39
CA PHE A 297 -3.79 9.24 22.17
C PHE A 297 -5.15 9.90 22.29
N THR A 298 -5.75 9.88 23.50
CA THR A 298 -7.15 10.28 23.82
C THR A 298 -7.79 11.13 22.72
N PRO A 299 -8.68 10.54 21.88
CA PRO A 299 -9.22 11.24 20.73
C PRO A 299 -10.00 12.47 21.20
N ARG A 300 -9.68 13.61 20.61
CA ARG A 300 -10.36 14.87 20.91
C ARG A 300 -11.72 14.87 20.25
N ARG A 301 -12.71 15.48 20.90
CA ARG A 301 -14.04 15.67 20.32
C ARG A 301 -13.93 16.30 18.93
N GLY A 302 -14.53 15.67 17.92
CA GLY A 302 -14.52 16.14 16.54
C GLY A 302 -13.31 15.72 15.69
N LEU A 303 -12.30 15.05 16.26
CA LEU A 303 -11.20 14.45 15.51
C LEU A 303 -11.57 13.04 15.07
N GLY A 304 -12.12 12.89 13.86
CA GLY A 304 -12.39 11.57 13.30
C GLY A 304 -11.15 10.89 12.71
N HIS A 305 -11.39 9.77 12.03
CA HIS A 305 -10.37 8.95 11.39
C HIS A 305 -10.85 8.44 10.02
N SER A 306 -9.92 8.15 9.11
CA SER A 306 -10.21 7.58 7.79
C SER A 306 -9.10 6.64 7.31
N ILE A 307 -9.50 5.63 6.54
CA ILE A 307 -8.59 4.73 5.83
C ILE A 307 -8.62 5.06 4.35
N GLU A 308 -7.44 5.17 3.73
CA GLU A 308 -7.25 5.34 2.31
C GLU A 308 -6.64 4.06 1.73
N VAL A 309 -7.38 3.33 0.89
CA VAL A 309 -6.84 2.19 0.13
C VAL A 309 -6.39 2.70 -1.23
N LEU A 310 -5.08 2.74 -1.43
CA LEU A 310 -4.41 3.34 -2.58
C LEU A 310 -4.52 2.44 -3.81
N PRO A 311 -4.67 3.02 -5.01
CA PRO A 311 -4.70 2.25 -6.26
C PRO A 311 -3.36 1.56 -6.50
N PHE A 312 -3.39 0.41 -7.17
CA PHE A 312 -2.22 -0.47 -7.31
C PHE A 312 -0.96 0.21 -7.85
N ARG A 313 -1.12 1.06 -8.86
CA ARG A 313 -0.03 1.86 -9.45
C ARG A 313 0.77 2.72 -8.46
N TYR A 314 0.26 2.99 -7.25
CA TYR A 314 0.96 3.83 -6.27
C TYR A 314 2.03 3.05 -5.50
N ILE A 315 1.70 1.85 -5.03
CA ILE A 315 2.54 1.09 -4.08
C ILE A 315 2.89 -0.30 -4.62
N PHE A 316 1.94 -0.96 -5.30
CA PHE A 316 2.09 -2.32 -5.82
C PHE A 316 1.80 -2.34 -7.33
N PRO A 317 2.60 -1.65 -8.16
CA PRO A 317 2.44 -1.69 -9.61
C PRO A 317 2.63 -3.11 -10.17
N TYR A 318 3.43 -3.94 -9.49
CA TYR A 318 3.51 -5.37 -9.70
C TYR A 318 2.55 -6.11 -8.76
N SER A 319 1.64 -6.91 -9.31
CA SER A 319 0.76 -7.80 -8.53
C SER A 319 1.34 -9.21 -8.49
N TRP A 320 1.30 -9.87 -7.34
CA TRP A 320 1.76 -11.26 -7.20
C TRP A 320 0.66 -12.26 -7.52
N HIS A 321 -0.53 -11.77 -7.88
CA HIS A 321 -1.67 -12.57 -8.27
C HIS A 321 -1.74 -12.76 -9.80
N ARG A 322 -2.84 -13.34 -10.28
CA ARG A 322 -3.04 -13.74 -11.67
C ARG A 322 -2.85 -12.60 -12.67
N ASP A 323 -3.14 -11.37 -12.28
CA ASP A 323 -3.02 -10.17 -13.11
C ASP A 323 -1.57 -9.68 -13.28
N GLY A 324 -0.62 -10.16 -12.48
CA GLY A 324 0.82 -9.93 -12.68
C GLY A 324 1.58 -11.11 -13.28
N GLU A 325 0.90 -12.23 -13.61
CA GLU A 325 1.52 -13.44 -14.15
C GLU A 325 2.42 -13.17 -15.36
N ALA A 326 1.97 -12.28 -16.25
CA ALA A 326 2.70 -11.92 -17.47
C ALA A 326 4.08 -11.29 -17.22
N PHE A 327 4.32 -10.76 -16.01
CA PHE A 327 5.58 -10.12 -15.64
C PHE A 327 6.38 -10.94 -14.63
N ARG A 328 5.85 -12.09 -14.17
CA ARG A 328 6.42 -12.87 -13.07
C ARG A 328 7.87 -13.29 -13.30
N GLU A 329 8.22 -13.72 -14.51
CA GLU A 329 9.60 -14.13 -14.83
C GLU A 329 10.62 -13.00 -14.63
N VAL A 330 10.21 -11.74 -14.80
CA VAL A 330 11.12 -10.58 -14.74
C VAL A 330 11.03 -9.87 -13.39
N CYS A 331 9.85 -9.84 -12.78
CA CYS A 331 9.56 -9.02 -11.60
C CYS A 331 9.68 -9.78 -10.28
N TRP A 332 9.73 -11.12 -10.30
CA TRP A 332 9.80 -11.90 -9.07
C TRP A 332 11.27 -12.12 -8.66
N ALA A 333 11.66 -11.61 -7.50
CA ALA A 333 13.03 -11.56 -6.98
C ALA A 333 13.77 -12.91 -6.92
N THR A 334 13.05 -14.03 -6.80
CA THR A 334 13.62 -15.39 -6.73
C THR A 334 13.80 -16.04 -8.11
N GLN A 335 13.38 -15.36 -9.18
CA GLN A 335 13.59 -15.86 -10.54
C GLN A 335 15.01 -15.56 -11.01
N LYS A 336 15.63 -16.53 -11.67
CA LYS A 336 16.96 -16.33 -12.32
C LYS A 336 16.96 -15.23 -13.38
N THR A 337 15.78 -14.92 -13.91
CA THR A 337 15.55 -13.89 -14.93
C THR A 337 15.11 -12.56 -14.33
N PHE A 338 15.16 -12.43 -12.99
CA PHE A 338 14.82 -11.20 -12.29
C PHE A 338 15.67 -10.03 -12.78
N ASP A 339 15.00 -8.93 -13.11
CA ASP A 339 15.65 -7.67 -13.49
C ASP A 339 14.74 -6.51 -13.04
N ALA A 340 15.16 -5.82 -11.99
CA ALA A 340 14.42 -4.73 -11.36
C ALA A 340 14.13 -3.58 -12.34
N GLU A 341 15.11 -3.20 -13.18
CA GLU A 341 14.97 -2.12 -14.15
C GLU A 341 14.05 -2.52 -15.30
N ARG A 342 14.19 -3.74 -15.80
CA ARG A 342 13.29 -4.27 -16.83
C ARG A 342 11.87 -4.41 -16.31
N CYS A 343 11.69 -4.86 -15.07
CA CYS A 343 10.39 -4.94 -14.42
C CYS A 343 9.72 -3.56 -14.35
N LYS A 344 10.44 -2.53 -13.85
CA LYS A 344 9.95 -1.14 -13.79
C LYS A 344 9.54 -0.60 -15.16
N LEU A 345 10.34 -0.89 -16.19
CA LEU A 345 10.04 -0.50 -17.58
C LEU A 345 8.77 -1.18 -18.11
N LEU A 346 8.61 -2.49 -17.88
CA LEU A 346 7.43 -3.24 -18.33
C LEU A 346 6.15 -2.78 -17.65
N LEU A 347 6.25 -2.35 -16.39
CA LEU A 347 5.14 -1.81 -15.60
C LEU A 347 4.94 -0.30 -15.79
N ALA A 348 5.81 0.36 -16.56
CA ALA A 348 5.81 1.80 -16.82
C ALA A 348 5.73 2.64 -15.53
N THR A 349 6.47 2.26 -14.48
CA THR A 349 6.43 2.91 -13.15
C THR A 349 6.85 4.39 -13.20
N ASP A 350 7.55 4.81 -14.24
CA ASP A 350 7.93 6.19 -14.53
C ASP A 350 6.76 7.03 -15.07
N HIS A 351 5.79 6.42 -15.75
CA HIS A 351 4.61 7.08 -16.31
C HIS A 351 3.44 7.19 -15.32
N TRP A 352 3.52 6.49 -14.19
CA TRP A 352 2.54 6.54 -13.12
C TRP A 352 3.09 7.27 -11.89
N PRO A 353 2.24 7.73 -10.96
CA PRO A 353 2.65 8.16 -9.62
C PRO A 353 3.00 6.94 -8.76
N SER A 354 3.93 6.10 -9.22
CA SER A 354 4.45 4.98 -8.44
C SER A 354 5.46 5.50 -7.43
N TYR A 355 5.14 5.33 -6.15
CA TYR A 355 5.97 5.72 -5.01
C TYR A 355 6.87 4.58 -4.55
N ALA A 356 6.40 3.35 -4.73
CA ALA A 356 7.13 2.13 -4.41
C ALA A 356 6.80 1.01 -5.41
N ILE A 357 7.64 -0.01 -5.40
CA ILE A 357 7.42 -1.31 -6.04
C ILE A 357 8.02 -2.38 -5.12
N THR A 358 7.47 -3.59 -5.13
CA THR A 358 8.06 -4.74 -4.44
C THR A 358 8.14 -5.91 -5.39
N TYR A 359 9.25 -6.64 -5.28
CA TYR A 359 9.61 -7.74 -6.16
C TYR A 359 9.26 -9.12 -5.58
N TRP A 360 8.62 -9.14 -4.41
CA TRP A 360 8.21 -10.33 -3.64
C TRP A 360 9.29 -11.39 -3.49
N SER A 361 9.98 -11.37 -2.38
CA SER A 361 11.06 -12.34 -2.14
C SER A 361 10.58 -13.67 -1.54
N HIS A 362 9.38 -13.70 -0.95
CA HIS A 362 8.81 -14.87 -0.24
C HIS A 362 9.81 -15.53 0.74
N THR A 363 10.53 -14.71 1.51
CA THR A 363 11.58 -15.20 2.44
C THR A 363 11.04 -15.82 3.73
N TRP A 364 9.73 -15.86 3.92
CA TRP A 364 9.11 -16.44 5.12
C TRP A 364 8.40 -17.76 4.78
N ALA A 365 8.65 -18.76 5.63
CA ALA A 365 7.97 -20.04 5.65
C ALA A 365 7.33 -20.28 7.03
N GLY A 366 6.40 -21.22 7.15
CA GLY A 366 5.57 -21.38 8.36
C GLY A 366 6.33 -21.48 9.70
N GLU A 367 7.56 -21.99 9.71
CA GLU A 367 8.39 -22.15 10.92
C GLU A 367 9.57 -21.16 11.02
N GLY A 368 9.77 -20.25 10.04
CA GLY A 368 10.93 -19.36 10.01
C GLY A 368 11.19 -18.75 8.64
N HIS A 369 12.46 -18.60 8.25
CA HIS A 369 12.81 -18.16 6.91
C HIS A 369 12.84 -19.33 5.92
N ASP A 370 12.48 -19.05 4.67
CA ASP A 370 12.86 -19.91 3.56
C ASP A 370 14.32 -19.62 3.22
N GLU A 371 15.23 -20.39 3.82
CA GLU A 371 16.69 -20.25 3.66
C GLU A 371 17.11 -20.26 2.17
N SER A 372 16.38 -20.98 1.31
CA SER A 372 16.67 -21.04 -0.12
C SER A 372 16.36 -19.73 -0.83
N ASN A 373 15.28 -19.05 -0.43
CA ASN A 373 14.94 -17.72 -0.95
C ASN A 373 15.86 -16.65 -0.35
N VAL A 374 16.22 -16.76 0.94
CA VAL A 374 17.18 -15.84 1.57
C VAL A 374 18.55 -15.91 0.89
N GLN A 375 19.05 -17.11 0.59
CA GLN A 375 20.34 -17.28 -0.09
C GLN A 375 20.36 -16.67 -1.51
N GLN A 376 19.22 -16.60 -2.20
CA GLN A 376 19.10 -15.94 -3.50
C GLN A 376 19.15 -14.40 -3.41
N LEU A 377 19.02 -13.86 -2.20
CA LEU A 377 19.19 -12.43 -1.91
C LEU A 377 20.62 -12.07 -1.51
N GLU A 378 21.46 -13.05 -1.17
CA GLU A 378 22.88 -12.88 -0.83
C GLU A 378 23.81 -13.00 -2.05
N ASN A 379 23.36 -13.60 -3.15
CA ASN A 379 24.21 -13.94 -4.29
C ASN A 379 23.75 -13.23 -5.56
N GLU A 380 24.26 -12.02 -5.77
CA GLU A 380 24.45 -11.29 -7.05
C GLU A 380 25.09 -9.92 -6.74
#